data_AF-A0A820UVW7-F1
#
_entry.id   AF-A0A820UVW7-F1
#
_cell.length_a   1.000
_cell.length_b   1.000
_cell.length_c   1.000
_cell.angle_alpha   90.00
_cell.angle_beta   90.00
_cell.angle_gamma   90.00
#
_symmetry.space_group_name_H-M   'P 1'
#
loop_
_entity.id
_entity.type
_entity.pdbx_description
1 polymer ?
#
loop_
_entity_poly.entity_id
_entity_poly.type
_entity_poly.pdbx_seq_one_letter_code
_entity_poly.pdbx_strand_id
1 'polypeptide(L)'
;GSVSNSSSPKHSISSTTRLLQDKYTHYLDEVELLITRALSTKSHCFHDAVRSHDEIQSFLNTTRHAISSLRGELSNYDSQSLLTLLRLYRLLRQRQNQRQLLKRLESLSIVKQTHMQVRALLTTSDYLSALDLIDVTREIISTQLNDLVCLRFYDTQLNEYYLLIINLMRQEFGQYLTNQLLAQQGFF
;
A
#
# COMPACT_ATOMS: atom_id res chain seq x y z
N GLY A 1 107.60 79.37 31.29
CA GLY A 1 107.48 78.19 30.42
C GLY A 1 106.06 77.70 30.55
N SER A 2 105.12 78.14 29.71
CA SER A 2 104.94 77.72 28.32
C SER A 2 104.33 76.33 28.22
N VAL A 3 103.03 76.31 27.85
CA VAL A 3 102.41 75.54 26.75
C VAL A 3 102.64 74.02 26.77
N SER A 4 101.64 73.14 26.78
CA SER A 4 100.75 72.82 25.64
C SER A 4 99.69 71.80 26.10
N ASN A 5 98.40 71.96 25.76
CA ASN A 5 97.74 71.44 24.52
C ASN A 5 97.69 69.90 24.53
N SER A 6 96.60 69.17 24.27
CA SER A 6 95.34 69.45 23.59
C SER A 6 94.52 68.14 23.59
N SER A 7 93.20 68.27 23.68
CA SER A 7 92.16 67.46 23.00
C SER A 7 92.25 65.91 22.99
N SER A 8 91.28 65.30 23.69
CA SER A 8 90.51 64.08 23.40
C SER A 8 90.84 63.26 22.13
N PRO A 9 90.84 61.92 22.26
CA PRO A 9 90.05 61.08 21.34
C PRO A 9 89.39 59.90 22.08
N LYS A 10 88.26 60.12 22.77
CA LYS A 10 87.40 59.04 23.31
C LYS A 10 86.18 58.72 22.43
N HIS A 11 86.09 59.32 21.23
CA HIS A 11 84.88 59.30 20.39
C HIS A 11 84.88 58.31 19.20
N SER A 12 85.97 57.58 18.93
CA SER A 12 86.07 56.69 17.75
C SER A 12 85.82 55.19 18.02
N ILE A 13 86.07 54.71 19.24
CA ILE A 13 85.90 53.28 19.59
C ILE A 13 84.45 52.98 19.98
N SER A 14 83.78 53.92 20.67
CA SER A 14 82.36 53.80 21.03
C SER A 14 81.44 53.79 19.79
N SER A 15 81.82 54.50 18.72
CA SER A 15 81.08 54.57 17.46
C SER A 15 81.20 53.28 16.64
N THR A 16 82.37 52.62 16.63
CA THR A 16 82.54 51.32 15.94
C THR A 16 81.84 50.17 16.67
N THR A 17 81.84 50.15 18.00
CA THR A 17 81.05 49.16 18.77
C THR A 17 79.55 49.38 18.63
N ARG A 18 79.10 50.64 18.56
CA ARG A 18 77.69 50.98 18.27
C ARG A 18 77.28 50.56 16.86
N LEU A 19 78.11 50.84 15.85
CA LEU A 19 77.90 50.37 14.48
C LEU A 19 77.82 48.84 14.38
N LEU A 20 78.61 48.11 15.17
CA LEU A 20 78.56 46.65 15.20
C LEU A 20 77.27 46.16 15.86
N GLN A 21 76.85 46.79 16.96
CA GLN A 21 75.57 46.50 17.62
C GLN A 21 74.37 46.79 16.72
N ASP A 22 74.40 47.90 15.96
CA ASP A 22 73.37 48.24 14.99
C ASP A 22 73.31 47.20 13.86
N LYS A 23 74.46 46.67 13.40
CA LYS A 23 74.49 45.58 12.43
C LYS A 23 73.90 44.28 12.98
N TYR A 24 74.25 43.89 14.21
CA TYR A 24 73.67 42.70 14.83
C TYR A 24 72.15 42.85 15.04
N THR A 25 71.70 44.04 15.44
CA THR A 25 70.27 44.35 15.59
C THR A 25 69.55 44.26 14.25
N HIS A 26 70.13 44.82 13.18
CA HIS A 26 69.58 44.69 11.83
C HIS A 26 69.48 43.22 11.39
N TYR A 27 70.51 42.40 11.62
CA TYR A 27 70.44 40.97 11.28
C TYR A 27 69.36 40.23 12.10
N LEU A 28 69.13 40.63 13.34
CA LEU A 28 68.07 40.06 14.19
C LEU A 28 66.69 40.43 13.66
N ASP A 29 66.47 41.71 13.33
CA ASP A 29 65.21 42.19 12.74
C ASP A 29 64.93 41.51 11.39
N GLU A 30 65.97 41.26 10.59
CA GLU A 30 65.83 40.57 9.30
C GLU A 30 65.44 39.10 9.47
N VAL A 31 66.02 38.40 10.45
CA VAL A 31 65.63 37.03 10.79
C VAL A 31 64.21 36.98 11.37
N GLU A 32 63.83 37.94 12.23
CA GLU A 32 62.48 38.05 12.77
C GLU A 32 61.45 38.28 11.65
N LEU A 33 61.76 39.16 10.70
CA LEU A 33 60.91 39.41 9.54
C LEU A 33 60.76 38.17 8.65
N LEU A 34 61.83 37.39 8.46
CA LEU A 34 61.79 36.16 7.69
C LEU A 34 60.97 35.07 8.40
N ILE A 35 61.13 34.91 9.71
CA ILE A 35 60.37 33.95 10.51
C ILE A 35 58.89 34.32 10.54
N THR A 36 58.55 35.59 10.76
CA THR A 36 57.15 36.05 10.79
C THR A 36 56.48 35.88 9.43
N ARG A 37 57.19 36.16 8.34
CA ARG A 37 56.69 35.89 6.97
C ARG A 37 56.48 34.39 6.73
N ALA A 38 57.46 33.55 7.07
CA ALA A 38 57.36 32.10 6.89
C ALA A 38 56.24 31.48 7.75
N LEU A 39 56.06 31.98 8.97
CA LEU A 39 54.98 31.56 9.87
C LEU A 39 53.61 32.01 9.33
N SER A 40 53.50 33.24 8.84
CA SER A 40 52.26 33.79 8.28
C SER A 40 51.82 33.05 7.01
N THR A 41 52.74 32.80 6.07
CA THR A 41 52.42 32.06 4.83
C THR A 41 51.99 30.63 5.12
N LYS A 42 52.70 29.94 6.03
CA LYS A 42 52.34 28.57 6.43
C LYS A 42 51.03 28.52 7.21
N SER A 43 50.76 29.51 8.07
CA SER A 43 49.51 29.63 8.81
C SER A 43 48.31 29.90 7.90
N HIS A 44 48.47 30.69 6.83
CA HIS A 44 47.40 30.95 5.86
C HIS A 44 46.98 29.66 5.16
N CYS A 45 47.95 28.89 4.65
CA CYS A 45 47.68 27.60 4.01
C CYS A 45 47.00 26.60 4.97
N PHE A 46 47.41 26.59 6.24
CA PHE A 46 46.75 25.77 7.27
C PHE A 46 45.31 26.24 7.54
N HIS A 47 45.07 27.55 7.66
CA HIS A 47 43.72 28.08 7.87
C HIS A 47 42.81 27.82 6.67
N ASP A 48 43.32 27.88 5.44
CA ASP A 48 42.57 27.53 4.23
C ASP A 48 42.20 26.05 4.22
N ALA A 49 43.15 25.16 4.59
CA ALA A 49 42.88 23.75 4.73
C ALA A 49 41.81 23.45 5.80
N VAL A 50 41.89 24.10 6.97
CA VAL A 50 40.90 23.97 8.05
C VAL A 50 39.53 24.46 7.59
N ARG A 51 39.44 25.60 6.90
CA ARG A 51 38.17 26.09 6.33
C ARG A 51 37.57 25.10 5.33
N SER A 52 38.39 24.57 4.42
CA SER A 52 37.93 23.56 3.46
C SER A 52 37.44 22.28 4.16
N HIS A 53 38.08 21.89 5.26
CA HIS A 53 37.68 20.75 6.06
C HIS A 53 36.33 20.99 6.74
N ASP A 54 36.14 22.16 7.35
CA ASP A 54 34.88 22.55 8.00
C ASP A 54 33.73 22.61 6.99
N GLU A 55 33.98 23.12 5.78
CA GLU A 55 33.01 23.13 4.67
C GLU A 55 32.60 21.70 4.28
N ILE A 56 33.57 20.80 4.06
CA ILE A 56 33.30 19.39 3.74
C ILE A 56 32.55 18.70 4.88
N GLN A 57 32.93 18.96 6.13
CA GLN A 57 32.27 18.39 7.30
C GLN A 57 30.82 18.87 7.40
N SER A 58 30.56 20.15 7.13
CA SER A 58 29.20 20.70 7.10
C SER A 58 28.35 20.02 6.01
N PHE A 59 28.91 19.82 4.82
CA PHE A 59 28.25 19.12 3.72
C PHE A 59 28.02 17.63 4.02
N LEU A 60 28.97 16.96 4.66
CA LEU A 60 28.81 15.58 5.08
C LEU A 60 27.70 15.46 6.13
N ASN A 61 27.60 16.40 7.06
CA ASN A 61 26.53 16.43 8.04
C ASN A 61 25.16 16.64 7.38
N THR A 62 25.03 17.59 6.45
CA THR A 62 23.75 17.82 5.74
C THR A 62 23.34 16.61 4.91
N THR A 63 24.27 16.00 4.17
CA THR A 63 23.99 14.77 3.39
C THR A 63 23.64 13.60 4.31
N ARG A 64 24.32 13.43 5.45
CA ARG A 64 23.98 12.43 6.47
C ARG A 64 22.56 12.66 7.01
N HIS A 65 22.19 13.89 7.31
CA HIS A 65 20.83 14.22 7.75
C HIS A 65 19.79 13.92 6.67
N ALA A 66 20.05 14.28 5.41
CA ALA A 66 19.18 13.98 4.29
C ALA A 66 18.98 12.46 4.12
N ILE A 67 20.06 11.67 4.17
CA ILE A 67 19.99 10.20 4.10
C ILE A 67 19.20 9.63 5.28
N SER A 68 19.39 10.18 6.49
CA SER A 68 18.64 9.74 7.66
C SER A 68 17.15 10.04 7.54
N SER A 69 16.78 11.21 7.01
CA SER A 69 15.38 11.59 6.77
C SER A 69 14.74 10.66 5.73
N LEU A 70 15.41 10.46 4.59
CA LEU A 70 14.94 9.57 3.53
C LEU A 70 14.76 8.13 4.02
N ARG A 71 15.67 7.62 4.86
CA ARG A 71 15.52 6.29 5.47
C ARG A 71 14.32 6.22 6.41
N GLY A 72 14.06 7.29 7.17
CA GLY A 72 12.88 7.39 8.02
C GLY A 72 11.57 7.41 7.22
N GLU A 73 11.52 8.22 6.17
CA GLU A 73 10.36 8.29 5.26
C GLU A 73 10.11 6.96 4.55
N LEU A 74 11.16 6.30 4.05
CA LEU A 74 11.04 5.00 3.41
C LEU A 74 10.52 3.93 4.38
N SER A 75 11.05 3.87 5.60
CA SER A 75 10.56 2.94 6.62
C SER A 75 9.10 3.19 6.99
N ASN A 76 8.69 4.46 7.06
CA ASN A 76 7.30 4.83 7.31
C ASN A 76 6.40 4.40 6.14
N TYR A 77 6.83 4.66 4.91
CA TYR A 77 6.11 4.24 3.72
C TYR A 77 5.98 2.71 3.65
N ASP A 78 7.04 1.95 3.92
CA ASP A 78 6.99 0.49 3.92
C ASP A 78 5.98 -0.06 4.93
N SER A 79 5.97 0.52 6.14
CA SER A 79 5.00 0.13 7.18
C SER A 79 3.55 0.43 6.78
N GLN A 80 3.28 1.59 6.17
CA GLN A 80 1.95 1.98 5.72
C GLN A 80 1.52 1.19 4.48
N SER A 81 2.44 0.96 3.55
CA SER A 81 2.21 0.18 2.33
C SER A 81 1.72 -1.22 2.67
N LEU A 82 2.38 -1.92 3.60
CA LEU A 82 1.94 -3.25 4.05
C LEU A 82 0.50 -3.21 4.61
N LEU A 83 0.19 -2.24 5.48
CA LEU A 83 -1.17 -2.08 6.03
C LEU A 83 -2.21 -1.80 4.95
N THR A 84 -1.88 -0.98 3.95
CA THR A 84 -2.78 -0.69 2.82
C THR A 84 -3.01 -1.92 1.95
N LEU A 85 -1.97 -2.72 1.69
CA LEU A 85 -2.07 -3.97 0.94
C LEU A 85 -2.92 -5.01 1.68
N LEU A 86 -2.76 -5.16 3.00
CA LEU A 86 -3.62 -6.02 3.81
C LEU A 86 -5.08 -5.56 3.79
N ARG A 87 -5.31 -4.25 3.89
CA ARG A 87 -6.65 -3.67 3.78
C ARG A 87 -7.26 -3.94 2.41
N LEU A 88 -6.50 -3.77 1.33
CA LEU A 88 -6.93 -4.05 -0.03
C LEU A 88 -7.27 -5.54 -0.21
N TYR A 89 -6.44 -6.44 0.28
CA TYR A 89 -6.72 -7.88 0.26
C TYR A 89 -8.02 -8.22 1.00
N ARG A 90 -8.23 -7.65 2.19
CA ARG A 90 -9.47 -7.83 2.96
C ARG A 90 -10.70 -7.33 2.19
N LEU A 91 -10.61 -6.16 1.55
CA LEU A 91 -11.68 -5.60 0.74
C LEU A 91 -11.98 -6.46 -0.50
N LEU A 92 -10.96 -6.97 -1.18
CA LEU A 92 -11.13 -7.88 -2.32
C LEU A 92 -11.83 -9.17 -1.90
N ARG A 93 -11.39 -9.77 -0.79
CA ARG A 93 -12.03 -10.98 -0.24
C ARG A 93 -13.49 -10.70 0.15
N GLN A 94 -13.76 -9.57 0.80
CA GLN A 94 -15.13 -9.17 1.13
C GLN A 94 -15.99 -8.99 -0.12
N ARG A 95 -15.46 -8.35 -1.17
CA ARG A 95 -16.17 -8.19 -2.44
C ARG A 95 -16.45 -9.52 -3.12
N GLN A 96 -15.51 -10.46 -3.08
CA GLN A 96 -15.70 -11.81 -3.62
C GLN A 96 -16.79 -12.56 -2.84
N ASN A 97 -16.75 -12.52 -1.51
CA ASN A 97 -17.76 -13.14 -0.66
C ASN A 97 -19.15 -12.53 -0.91
N GLN A 98 -19.24 -11.20 -1.01
CA GLN A 98 -20.49 -10.50 -1.32
C GLN A 98 -21.05 -10.93 -2.68
N ARG A 99 -20.21 -11.07 -3.71
CA ARG A 99 -20.64 -11.56 -5.02
C ARG A 99 -21.15 -12.99 -4.97
N GLN A 100 -20.47 -13.87 -4.24
CA GLN A 100 -20.93 -15.24 -4.06
C GLN A 100 -22.27 -15.30 -3.32
N LEU A 101 -22.43 -14.48 -2.27
CA LEU A 101 -23.67 -14.36 -1.52
C LEU A 101 -24.80 -13.82 -2.41
N LEU A 102 -24.54 -12.78 -3.20
CA LEU A 102 -25.51 -12.19 -4.12
C LEU A 102 -26.00 -13.25 -5.13
N LYS A 103 -25.09 -13.98 -5.77
CA LYS A 103 -25.46 -15.08 -6.68
C LYS A 103 -26.33 -16.12 -5.98
N ARG A 104 -25.98 -16.53 -4.76
CA ARG A 104 -26.79 -17.48 -3.98
C ARG A 104 -28.19 -16.92 -3.66
N LEU A 105 -28.30 -15.63 -3.35
CA LEU A 105 -29.59 -14.97 -3.11
C LEU A 105 -30.43 -14.84 -4.39
N GLU A 106 -29.81 -14.56 -5.54
CA GLU A 106 -30.49 -14.56 -6.84
C GLU A 106 -31.08 -15.94 -7.13
N SER A 107 -30.28 -17.00 -6.99
CA SER A 107 -30.77 -18.37 -7.16
C SER A 107 -31.89 -18.71 -6.18
N LEU A 108 -31.79 -18.26 -4.91
CA LEU A 108 -32.86 -18.42 -3.93
C LEU A 108 -34.13 -17.66 -4.30
N SER A 109 -34.00 -16.47 -4.89
CA SER A 109 -35.13 -15.69 -5.41
C SER A 109 -35.85 -16.45 -6.53
N ILE A 110 -35.10 -17.07 -7.45
CA ILE A 110 -35.64 -17.91 -8.52
C ILE A 110 -36.43 -19.07 -7.91
N VAL A 111 -35.87 -19.77 -6.92
CA VAL A 111 -36.54 -20.86 -6.21
C VAL A 111 -37.85 -20.39 -5.54
N LYS A 112 -37.85 -19.23 -4.88
CA LYS A 112 -39.08 -18.67 -4.29
C LYS A 112 -40.12 -18.32 -5.37
N GLN A 113 -39.67 -17.78 -6.50
CA GLN A 113 -40.54 -17.43 -7.60
C GLN A 113 -41.14 -18.69 -8.25
N THR A 114 -40.39 -19.78 -8.36
CA THR A 114 -40.89 -21.04 -8.92
C THR A 114 -41.98 -21.64 -8.04
N HIS A 115 -41.85 -21.56 -6.71
CA HIS A 115 -42.93 -21.95 -5.79
C HIS A 115 -44.26 -21.22 -6.08
N MET A 116 -44.20 -19.91 -6.32
CA MET A 116 -45.37 -19.09 -6.63
C MET A 116 -45.92 -19.40 -8.04
N GLN A 117 -45.04 -19.63 -9.02
CA GLN A 117 -45.40 -19.92 -10.40
C GLN A 117 -46.02 -21.31 -10.56
N VAL A 118 -45.48 -22.36 -9.89
CA VAL A 118 -46.09 -23.70 -9.89
C VAL A 118 -47.51 -23.63 -9.33
N ARG A 119 -47.73 -22.88 -8.26
CA ARG A 119 -49.08 -22.66 -7.71
C ARG A 119 -50.02 -21.98 -8.71
N ALA A 120 -49.53 -21.01 -9.47
CA ALA A 120 -50.33 -20.34 -10.50
C ALA A 120 -50.62 -21.27 -11.70
N LEU A 121 -49.64 -22.01 -12.20
CA LEU A 121 -49.81 -22.93 -13.33
C LEU A 121 -50.76 -24.09 -13.01
N LEU A 122 -50.79 -24.53 -11.75
CA LEU A 122 -51.78 -25.48 -11.25
C LEU A 122 -53.22 -24.95 -11.30
N THR A 123 -53.42 -23.62 -11.24
CA THR A 123 -54.75 -23.02 -11.39
C THR A 123 -55.18 -22.85 -12.84
N THR A 124 -54.23 -22.83 -13.78
CA THR A 124 -54.49 -22.73 -15.23
C THR A 124 -54.48 -24.09 -15.94
N SER A 125 -54.25 -25.19 -15.21
CA SER A 125 -54.12 -26.56 -15.73
C SER A 125 -52.96 -26.78 -16.72
N ASP A 126 -51.93 -25.92 -16.67
CA ASP A 126 -50.72 -26.05 -17.52
C ASP A 126 -49.65 -26.94 -16.84
N TYR A 127 -49.94 -28.23 -16.77
CA TYR A 127 -49.13 -29.19 -16.01
C TYR A 127 -47.75 -29.46 -16.62
N LEU A 128 -47.61 -29.42 -17.94
CA LEU A 128 -46.32 -29.67 -18.62
C LEU A 128 -45.30 -28.56 -18.28
N SER A 129 -45.71 -27.30 -18.42
CA SER A 129 -44.86 -26.16 -18.08
C SER A 129 -44.53 -26.09 -16.58
N ALA A 130 -45.46 -26.52 -15.72
CA ALA A 130 -45.19 -26.62 -14.28
C ALA A 130 -44.12 -27.68 -13.97
N LEU A 131 -44.13 -28.81 -14.69
CA LEU A 131 -43.16 -29.88 -14.52
C LEU A 131 -41.74 -29.46 -14.96
N ASP A 132 -41.64 -28.83 -16.12
CA ASP A 132 -40.37 -28.29 -16.63
C ASP A 132 -39.77 -27.28 -15.66
N LEU A 133 -40.60 -26.41 -15.08
CA LEU A 133 -40.18 -25.42 -14.10
C LEU A 133 -39.64 -26.09 -12.82
N ILE A 134 -40.26 -27.18 -12.37
CA ILE A 134 -39.82 -27.97 -11.21
C ILE A 134 -38.45 -28.60 -11.48
N ASP A 135 -38.25 -29.17 -12.66
CA ASP A 135 -36.99 -29.83 -13.02
C ASP A 135 -35.83 -28.83 -13.18
N VAL A 136 -36.08 -27.67 -13.81
CA VAL A 136 -35.11 -26.57 -13.86
C VAL A 136 -34.78 -26.08 -12.44
N THR A 137 -35.76 -26.01 -11.54
CA THR A 137 -35.51 -25.60 -10.15
C THR A 137 -34.64 -26.62 -9.41
N ARG A 138 -34.85 -27.93 -9.62
CA ARG A 138 -33.99 -28.99 -9.05
C ARG A 138 -32.55 -28.90 -9.57
N GLU A 139 -32.37 -28.60 -10.86
CA GLU A 139 -31.04 -28.41 -11.43
C GLU A 139 -30.32 -27.21 -10.80
N ILE A 140 -31.01 -26.08 -10.61
CA ILE A 140 -30.44 -24.90 -9.95
C ILE A 140 -30.03 -25.21 -8.50
N ILE A 141 -30.86 -25.92 -7.73
CA ILE A 141 -30.56 -26.30 -6.35
C ILE A 141 -29.32 -27.21 -6.31
N SER A 142 -29.27 -28.23 -7.16
CA SER A 142 -28.18 -29.22 -7.22
C SER A 142 -26.85 -28.68 -7.77
N THR A 143 -26.85 -27.51 -8.43
CA THR A 143 -25.63 -26.93 -9.01
C THR A 143 -25.13 -25.72 -8.24
N GLN A 144 -26.04 -24.88 -7.73
CA GLN A 144 -25.72 -23.58 -7.16
C GLN A 144 -25.93 -23.50 -5.64
N LEU A 145 -26.71 -24.42 -5.04
CA LEU A 145 -27.11 -24.35 -3.63
C LEU A 145 -26.82 -25.63 -2.81
N ASN A 146 -25.99 -26.55 -3.31
CA ASN A 146 -25.63 -27.81 -2.61
C ASN A 146 -25.12 -27.64 -1.16
N ASP A 147 -24.45 -26.53 -0.87
CA ASP A 147 -23.89 -26.27 0.46
C ASP A 147 -24.95 -25.84 1.50
N LEU A 148 -26.18 -25.54 1.05
CA LEU A 148 -27.22 -24.98 1.90
C LEU A 148 -28.15 -26.08 2.42
N VAL A 149 -27.83 -26.57 3.62
CA VAL A 149 -28.62 -27.60 4.33
C VAL A 149 -30.10 -27.23 4.44
N CYS A 150 -30.44 -25.93 4.54
CA CYS A 150 -31.81 -25.45 4.64
C CYS A 150 -32.66 -25.73 3.39
N LEU A 151 -32.05 -25.94 2.23
CA LEU A 151 -32.76 -26.21 0.97
C LEU A 151 -33.02 -27.69 0.73
N ARG A 152 -32.45 -28.58 1.54
CA ARG A 152 -32.76 -30.02 1.49
C ARG A 152 -34.25 -30.31 1.74
N PHE A 153 -34.92 -29.46 2.54
CA PHE A 153 -36.38 -29.54 2.72
C PHE A 153 -37.14 -29.10 1.46
N TYR A 154 -36.54 -28.26 0.63
CA TYR A 154 -37.16 -27.80 -0.61
C TYR A 154 -37.19 -28.92 -1.67
N ASP A 155 -36.20 -29.81 -1.70
CA ASP A 155 -36.24 -31.02 -2.56
C ASP A 155 -37.44 -31.92 -2.20
N THR A 156 -37.72 -32.07 -0.90
CA THR A 156 -38.91 -32.81 -0.45
C THR A 156 -40.20 -32.10 -0.86
N GLN A 157 -40.26 -30.77 -0.80
CA GLN A 157 -41.42 -29.99 -1.25
C GLN A 157 -41.63 -30.06 -2.78
N LEU A 158 -40.55 -30.00 -3.58
CA LEU A 158 -40.61 -30.18 -5.04
C LEU A 158 -41.16 -31.56 -5.41
N ASN A 159 -40.78 -32.60 -4.67
CA ASN A 159 -41.33 -33.95 -4.84
C ASN A 159 -42.83 -34.00 -4.52
N GLU A 160 -43.29 -33.31 -3.47
CA GLU A 160 -44.71 -33.21 -3.17
C GLU A 160 -45.50 -32.51 -4.29
N TYR A 161 -44.96 -31.42 -4.86
CA TYR A 161 -45.57 -30.76 -6.02
C TYR A 161 -45.68 -31.68 -7.24
N TYR A 162 -44.64 -32.46 -7.51
CA TYR A 162 -44.64 -33.44 -8.58
C TYR A 162 -45.75 -34.49 -8.40
N LEU A 163 -45.90 -35.04 -7.20
CA LEU A 163 -46.96 -36.00 -6.89
C LEU A 163 -48.37 -35.37 -6.96
N LEU A 164 -48.50 -34.12 -6.54
CA LEU A 164 -49.76 -33.38 -6.61
C LEU A 164 -50.18 -33.14 -8.07
N ILE A 165 -49.26 -32.74 -8.94
CA ILE A 165 -49.52 -32.60 -10.39
C ILE A 165 -49.99 -33.93 -10.99
N ILE A 166 -49.34 -35.06 -10.65
CA ILE A 166 -49.74 -36.39 -11.13
C ILE A 166 -51.16 -36.75 -10.70
N ASN A 167 -51.52 -36.46 -9.44
CA ASN A 167 -52.86 -36.76 -8.93
C ASN A 167 -53.94 -35.90 -9.58
N LEU A 168 -53.67 -34.59 -9.78
CA LEU A 168 -54.60 -33.70 -10.48
C LEU A 168 -54.82 -34.12 -11.92
N MET A 169 -53.73 -34.40 -12.65
CA MET A 169 -53.80 -34.96 -14.01
C MET A 169 -54.67 -36.23 -14.05
N ARG A 170 -54.40 -37.18 -13.15
CA ARG A 170 -55.18 -38.42 -13.08
C ARG A 170 -56.67 -38.17 -12.82
N GLN A 171 -56.99 -37.22 -11.95
CA GLN A 171 -58.37 -36.88 -11.61
C GLN A 171 -59.09 -36.22 -12.79
N GLU A 172 -58.47 -35.27 -13.49
CA GLU A 172 -59.06 -34.62 -14.67
C GLU A 172 -59.24 -35.60 -15.83
N PHE A 173 -58.24 -36.45 -16.11
CA PHE A 173 -58.37 -37.52 -17.11
C PHE A 173 -59.48 -38.51 -16.75
N GLY A 174 -59.60 -38.87 -15.47
CA GLY A 174 -60.68 -39.73 -14.99
C GLY A 174 -62.06 -39.10 -15.21
N GLN A 175 -62.22 -37.83 -14.86
CA GLN A 175 -63.47 -37.08 -15.10
C GLN A 175 -63.80 -36.97 -16.59
N TYR A 176 -62.81 -36.74 -17.45
CA TYR A 176 -63.02 -36.68 -18.88
C TYR A 176 -63.52 -38.02 -19.45
N LEU A 177 -62.91 -39.13 -19.04
CA LEU A 177 -63.32 -40.48 -19.46
C LEU A 177 -64.73 -40.84 -18.96
N THR A 178 -65.07 -40.50 -17.71
CA THR A 178 -66.43 -40.74 -17.20
C THR A 178 -67.46 -39.87 -17.92
N ASN A 179 -67.14 -38.62 -18.24
CA ASN A 179 -68.03 -37.74 -18.99
C ASN A 179 -68.22 -38.22 -20.42
N GLN A 180 -67.15 -38.69 -21.08
CA GLN A 180 -67.22 -39.32 -22.41
C GLN A 180 -68.07 -40.60 -22.41
N LEU A 181 -67.90 -41.47 -21.40
CA LEU A 181 -68.70 -42.70 -21.28
C LEU A 181 -70.17 -42.43 -20.99
N LEU A 182 -70.47 -41.45 -20.13
CA LEU A 182 -71.85 -41.02 -19.86
C LEU A 182 -72.48 -40.33 -21.09
N ALA A 183 -71.71 -39.56 -21.86
CA ALA A 183 -72.16 -38.97 -23.11
C ALA A 183 -72.46 -40.02 -24.19
N GLN A 184 -71.71 -41.13 -24.24
CA GLN A 184 -72.00 -42.25 -25.16
C GLN A 184 -73.22 -43.09 -24.73
N GLN A 185 -73.52 -43.19 -23.43
CA GLN A 185 -74.72 -43.89 -22.96
C GLN A 185 -76.02 -43.08 -23.13
N GLY A 186 -75.94 -41.75 -23.30
CA GLY A 186 -77.11 -40.89 -23.53
C GLY A 186 -77.55 -40.74 -24.99
N PHE A 187 -76.94 -41.48 -25.92
CA PHE A 187 -77.23 -41.41 -27.37
C PHE A 187 -78.01 -42.64 -27.91
N PHE A 188 -78.65 -43.41 -27.03
CA PHE A 188 -79.66 -44.42 -27.39
C PHE A 188 -81.05 -44.04 -26.86
#